data_AF-A0A843INF5-F1
#
_entry.id   AF-A0A843INF5-F1
#
_cell.length_a   1.000
_cell.length_b   1.000
_cell.length_c   1.000
_cell.angle_alpha   90.00
_cell.angle_beta   90.00
_cell.angle_gamma   90.00
#
_symmetry.space_group_name_H-M   'P 1'
#
loop_
_entity.id
_entity.type
_entity.pdbx_description
1 polymer ?
#
loop_
_entity_poly.entity_id
_entity_poly.type
_entity_poly.pdbx_seq_one_letter_code
_entity_poly.pdbx_strand_id
1 'polypeptide(L)'
;MDLSNIIFNSLKYPFRNIAKLPIISILFILITITPIGYLLDNKIIIFIGVVAFFIFILIVPGFFLDVIKTGSRESSMFPSFNLVNSVYDSIRVLALRMVYMIVPALVFFISLSTLGPASVNLLYEYKILSFLATFWTLTLVILVTYLVFEFLLFFAKARLAYLDSLSEALKINRVIGDIRNIGIFNIIKWLIAMAILMVVISFVSSFVLTIPYVGFLIDVCIIIPIMESIANYSLGLLYSNIT
;
A
#
# COMPACT_ATOMS: atom_id res chain seq x y z
N MET A 1 -0.07 8.96 23.72
CA MET A 1 0.62 8.26 22.62
C MET A 1 2.11 8.52 22.71
N ASP A 2 2.91 7.51 22.99
CA ASP A 2 4.37 7.61 22.94
C ASP A 2 4.86 7.29 21.52
N LEU A 3 5.01 8.35 20.72
CA LEU A 3 5.42 8.24 19.32
C LEU A 3 6.81 7.60 19.19
N SER A 4 7.73 7.88 20.12
CA SER A 4 9.08 7.31 20.10
C SER A 4 9.02 5.79 20.19
N ASN A 5 8.21 5.29 21.12
CA ASN A 5 8.01 3.85 21.28
C ASN A 5 7.37 3.21 20.04
N ILE A 6 6.37 3.87 19.42
CA ILE A 6 5.75 3.35 18.19
C ILE A 6 6.80 3.19 17.09
N ILE A 7 7.58 4.23 16.82
CA ILE A 7 8.59 4.23 15.75
C ILE A 7 9.69 3.21 16.05
N PHE A 8 10.22 3.19 17.27
CA PHE A 8 11.31 2.30 17.65
C PHE A 8 10.89 0.83 17.64
N ASN A 9 9.69 0.52 18.14
CA ASN A 9 9.16 -0.84 18.10
C ASN A 9 8.88 -1.30 16.67
N SER A 10 8.35 -0.42 15.83
CA SER A 10 8.10 -0.70 14.42
C SER A 10 9.38 -0.95 13.65
N LEU A 11 10.42 -0.13 13.87
CA LEU A 11 11.72 -0.30 13.25
C LEU A 11 12.37 -1.63 13.64
N LYS A 12 12.30 -2.02 14.91
CA LYS A 12 12.86 -3.29 15.39
C LYS A 12 12.12 -4.52 14.87
N TYR A 13 10.82 -4.39 14.57
CA TYR A 13 9.92 -5.50 14.28
C TYR A 13 10.43 -6.45 13.17
N PRO A 14 10.74 -5.99 11.93
CA PRO A 14 11.14 -6.90 10.85
C PRO A 14 12.48 -7.60 11.11
N PHE A 15 13.39 -6.98 11.89
CA PHE A 15 14.71 -7.55 12.18
C PHE A 15 14.68 -8.66 13.24
N ARG A 16 13.59 -8.80 14.00
CA ARG A 16 13.46 -9.88 15.00
C ARG A 16 13.35 -11.28 14.37
N ASN A 17 12.89 -11.38 13.12
CA ASN A 17 12.77 -12.67 12.43
C ASN A 17 12.89 -12.53 10.90
N ILE A 18 14.01 -11.94 10.45
CA ILE A 18 14.26 -11.60 9.03
C ILE A 18 14.14 -12.82 8.10
N ALA A 19 14.39 -14.03 8.63
CA ALA A 19 14.35 -15.29 7.88
C ALA A 19 12.94 -15.68 7.40
N LYS A 20 11.87 -15.05 7.91
CA LYS A 20 10.47 -15.33 7.51
C LYS A 20 9.94 -14.38 6.42
N LEU A 21 10.64 -13.28 6.14
CA LEU A 21 10.32 -12.35 5.05
C LEU A 21 10.51 -12.92 3.61
N PRO A 22 11.46 -13.86 3.33
CA PRO A 22 11.79 -14.30 1.96
C PRO A 22 10.70 -15.04 1.17
N ILE A 23 9.65 -15.55 1.82
CA ILE A 23 8.60 -16.31 1.12
C ILE A 23 7.82 -15.40 0.14
N ILE A 24 7.74 -14.10 0.42
CA ILE A 24 7.17 -13.10 -0.48
C ILE A 24 8.14 -12.76 -1.63
N SER A 25 9.43 -12.89 -1.37
CA SER A 25 10.51 -12.52 -2.28
C SER A 25 10.57 -13.42 -3.51
N ILE A 26 10.24 -14.71 -3.40
CA ILE A 26 10.23 -15.61 -4.57
C ILE A 26 9.16 -15.23 -5.60
N LEU A 27 7.98 -14.79 -5.15
CA LEU A 27 6.91 -14.32 -6.02
C LEU A 27 7.32 -13.03 -6.73
N PHE A 28 7.97 -12.12 -6.00
CA PHE A 28 8.54 -10.92 -6.59
C PHE A 28 9.55 -11.22 -7.68
N ILE A 29 10.50 -12.13 -7.45
CA ILE A 29 11.48 -12.53 -8.46
C ILE A 29 10.78 -12.98 -9.74
N LEU A 30 9.76 -13.83 -9.63
CA LEU A 30 8.99 -14.31 -10.78
C LEU A 30 8.20 -13.20 -11.50
N ILE A 31 7.74 -12.17 -10.78
CA ILE A 31 7.09 -11.02 -11.41
C ILE A 31 8.13 -10.19 -12.18
N THR A 32 9.33 -10.04 -11.64
CA THR A 32 10.37 -9.16 -12.20
C THR A 32 11.01 -9.68 -13.49
N ILE A 33 10.82 -10.96 -13.83
CA ILE A 33 11.27 -11.52 -15.11
C ILE A 33 10.28 -11.22 -16.26
N THR A 34 9.08 -10.71 -15.99
CA THR A 34 8.08 -10.40 -17.02
C THR A 34 8.60 -9.44 -18.11
N PRO A 35 9.29 -8.32 -17.78
CA PRO A 35 9.88 -7.44 -18.80
C PRO A 35 10.90 -8.14 -19.70
N ILE A 36 11.68 -9.08 -19.14
CA ILE A 36 12.63 -9.90 -19.91
C ILE A 36 11.87 -10.79 -20.90
N GLY A 37 10.75 -11.36 -20.47
CA GLY A 37 9.84 -12.12 -21.34
C GLY A 37 9.36 -11.28 -22.53
N TYR A 38 8.98 -10.01 -22.31
CA TYR A 38 8.60 -9.09 -23.40
C TYR A 38 9.77 -8.75 -24.33
N LEU A 39 10.96 -8.48 -23.78
CA LEU A 39 12.15 -8.19 -24.57
C LEU A 39 12.57 -9.34 -25.48
N LEU A 40 12.36 -10.58 -25.03
CA LEU A 40 12.73 -11.80 -25.76
C LEU A 40 11.57 -12.39 -26.59
N ASP A 41 10.40 -11.73 -26.64
CA ASP A 41 9.15 -12.26 -27.20
C ASP A 41 8.79 -13.68 -26.69
N ASN A 42 9.13 -13.96 -25.42
CA ASN A 42 8.95 -15.26 -24.80
C ASN A 42 7.64 -15.29 -23.98
N LYS A 43 6.59 -15.82 -24.61
CA LYS A 43 5.25 -15.94 -24.02
C LYS A 43 5.20 -16.79 -22.75
N ILE A 44 6.11 -17.78 -22.60
CA ILE A 44 6.15 -18.65 -21.41
C ILE A 44 6.63 -17.85 -20.21
N ILE A 45 7.70 -17.06 -20.36
CA ILE A 45 8.22 -16.21 -19.29
C ILE A 45 7.18 -15.16 -18.89
N ILE A 46 6.52 -14.53 -19.87
CA ILE A 46 5.44 -13.57 -19.61
C ILE A 46 4.32 -14.23 -18.81
N PHE A 47 3.88 -15.43 -19.24
CA PHE A 47 2.81 -16.15 -18.55
C PHE A 47 3.18 -16.51 -17.10
N ILE A 48 4.40 -17.00 -16.86
CA ILE A 48 4.88 -17.31 -15.50
C ILE A 48 4.84 -16.07 -14.61
N GLY A 49 5.32 -14.93 -15.12
CA GLY A 49 5.33 -13.68 -14.35
C GLY A 49 3.93 -13.14 -14.05
N VAL A 50 2.99 -13.25 -14.99
CA VAL A 50 1.59 -12.89 -14.78
C VAL A 50 0.93 -13.79 -13.73
N VAL A 51 1.15 -15.10 -13.80
CA VAL A 51 0.62 -16.04 -12.78
C VAL A 51 1.21 -15.72 -11.40
N ALA A 52 2.51 -15.47 -11.31
CA ALA A 52 3.15 -15.07 -10.06
C ALA A 52 2.56 -13.76 -9.50
N PHE A 53 2.24 -12.79 -10.36
CA PHE A 53 1.57 -11.55 -9.97
C PHE A 53 0.19 -11.78 -9.36
N PHE A 54 -0.63 -12.66 -9.95
CA PHE A 54 -1.93 -13.01 -9.38
C PHE A 54 -1.78 -13.72 -8.02
N ILE A 55 -0.84 -14.65 -7.89
CA ILE A 55 -0.55 -15.32 -6.62
C ILE A 55 -0.08 -14.32 -5.57
N PHE A 56 0.76 -13.37 -5.96
CA PHE A 56 1.24 -12.29 -5.09
C PHE A 56 0.09 -11.46 -4.53
N ILE A 57 -0.82 -10.99 -5.40
CA ILE A 57 -2.00 -10.21 -5.00
C ILE A 57 -2.89 -11.00 -4.03
N LEU A 58 -2.96 -12.33 -4.19
CA LEU A 58 -3.78 -13.19 -3.34
C LEU A 58 -3.13 -13.56 -2.01
N ILE A 59 -1.83 -13.34 -1.79
CA ILE A 59 -1.14 -13.77 -0.57
C ILE A 59 -0.65 -12.58 0.25
N VAL A 60 -0.01 -11.61 -0.42
CA VAL A 60 0.79 -10.59 0.25
C VAL A 60 -0.04 -9.57 1.03
N PRO A 61 -1.20 -9.08 0.54
CA PRO A 61 -2.04 -8.18 1.32
C PRO A 61 -2.50 -8.80 2.66
N GLY A 62 -2.83 -10.09 2.67
CA GLY A 62 -3.25 -10.81 3.86
C GLY A 62 -2.11 -11.05 4.84
N PHE A 63 -0.90 -11.33 4.35
CA PHE A 63 0.28 -11.37 5.21
C PHE A 63 0.51 -10.02 5.92
N PHE A 64 0.42 -8.90 5.18
CA PHE A 64 0.58 -7.59 5.81
C PHE A 64 -0.59 -7.22 6.73
N LEU A 65 -1.80 -7.75 6.50
CA LEU A 65 -2.89 -7.64 7.47
C LEU A 65 -2.53 -8.32 8.80
N ASP A 66 -1.91 -9.50 8.78
CA ASP A 66 -1.43 -10.17 9.99
C ASP A 66 -0.34 -9.37 10.73
N VAL A 67 0.51 -8.65 9.99
CA VAL A 67 1.46 -7.70 10.60
C VAL A 67 0.73 -6.58 11.33
N ILE A 68 -0.33 -6.01 10.74
CA ILE A 68 -1.16 -4.99 11.41
C ILE A 68 -1.82 -5.58 12.67
N LYS A 69 -2.40 -6.79 12.60
CA LYS A 69 -3.00 -7.49 13.76
C LYS A 69 -2.00 -7.68 14.89
N THR A 70 -0.76 -7.98 14.53
CA THR A 70 0.31 -8.17 15.51
C THR A 70 0.64 -6.84 16.21
N GLY A 71 0.78 -5.76 15.44
CA GLY A 71 0.98 -4.42 15.99
C GLY A 71 -0.19 -3.97 16.87
N SER A 72 -1.43 -4.22 16.45
CA SER A 72 -2.62 -3.81 17.22
C SER A 72 -2.83 -4.58 18.52
N ARG A 73 -2.20 -5.75 18.65
CA ARG A 73 -2.14 -6.55 19.89
C ARG A 73 -0.87 -6.28 20.71
N GLU A 74 -0.05 -5.32 20.27
CA GLU A 74 1.27 -4.98 20.84
C GLU A 74 2.20 -6.20 20.98
N SER A 75 1.97 -7.22 20.15
CA SER A 75 2.78 -8.42 20.14
C SER A 75 4.04 -8.17 19.35
N SER A 76 5.17 -8.66 19.84
CA SER A 76 6.43 -8.56 19.11
C SER A 76 6.79 -9.81 18.31
N MET A 77 5.88 -10.79 18.28
CA MET A 77 6.06 -12.03 17.53
C MET A 77 5.82 -11.79 16.04
N PHE A 78 6.79 -12.16 15.21
CA PHE A 78 6.63 -12.09 13.76
C PHE A 78 5.61 -13.14 13.29
N PRO A 79 4.68 -12.83 12.38
CA PRO A 79 3.61 -13.74 11.99
C PRO A 79 4.23 -14.96 11.30
N SER A 80 3.78 -16.15 11.64
CA SER A 80 4.13 -17.34 10.86
C SER A 80 3.38 -17.28 9.53
N PHE A 81 4.10 -17.48 8.43
CA PHE A 81 3.46 -17.57 7.11
C PHE A 81 2.49 -18.76 7.09
N ASN A 82 1.21 -18.47 6.88
CA ASN A 82 0.16 -19.47 6.70
C ASN A 82 -0.62 -19.13 5.44
N LEU A 83 -0.38 -19.90 4.37
CA LEU A 83 -0.92 -19.63 3.05
C LEU A 83 -2.46 -19.55 3.04
N VAL A 84 -3.14 -20.43 3.78
CA VAL A 84 -4.61 -20.45 3.84
C VAL A 84 -5.14 -19.16 4.47
N ASN A 85 -4.59 -18.77 5.62
CA ASN A 85 -5.00 -17.56 6.31
C ASN A 85 -4.64 -16.31 5.50
N SER A 86 -3.45 -16.27 4.90
CA SER A 86 -3.02 -15.15 4.07
C SER A 86 -3.90 -14.97 2.83
N VAL A 87 -4.37 -16.07 2.21
CA VAL A 87 -5.33 -15.98 1.09
C VAL A 87 -6.69 -15.47 1.56
N TYR A 88 -7.22 -16.04 2.64
CA TYR A 88 -8.49 -15.61 3.23
C TYR A 88 -8.47 -14.11 3.58
N ASP A 89 -7.39 -13.64 4.20
CA ASP A 89 -7.21 -12.25 4.58
C ASP A 89 -6.99 -11.33 3.39
N SER A 90 -6.26 -11.79 2.38
CA SER A 90 -6.08 -11.04 1.14
C SER A 90 -7.41 -10.81 0.45
N ILE A 91 -8.30 -11.82 0.38
CA ILE A 91 -9.64 -11.65 -0.18
C ILE A 91 -10.42 -10.56 0.57
N ARG A 92 -10.32 -10.51 1.90
CA ARG A 92 -10.96 -9.47 2.73
C ARG A 92 -10.36 -8.08 2.45
N VAL A 93 -9.04 -7.97 2.37
CA VAL A 93 -8.35 -6.71 2.04
C VAL A 93 -8.67 -6.25 0.61
N LEU A 94 -8.75 -7.17 -0.35
CA LEU A 94 -9.13 -6.87 -1.74
C LEU A 94 -10.58 -6.41 -1.84
N ALA A 95 -11.50 -7.08 -1.14
CA ALA A 95 -12.90 -6.64 -1.06
C ALA A 95 -13.01 -5.23 -0.47
N LEU A 96 -12.27 -4.97 0.61
CA LEU A 96 -12.20 -3.65 1.22
C LEU A 96 -11.66 -2.60 0.23
N ARG A 97 -10.56 -2.91 -0.47
CA ARG A 97 -9.98 -2.02 -1.49
C ARG A 97 -10.97 -1.75 -2.62
N MET A 98 -11.65 -2.77 -3.12
CA MET A 98 -12.66 -2.60 -4.16
C MET A 98 -13.74 -1.60 -3.73
N VAL A 99 -14.30 -1.74 -2.53
CA VAL A 99 -15.35 -0.84 -2.04
C VAL A 99 -14.85 0.60 -1.85
N TYR A 100 -13.66 0.78 -1.25
CA TYR A 100 -13.08 2.11 -1.04
C TYR A 100 -12.65 2.79 -2.35
N MET A 101 -12.36 2.02 -3.39
CA MET A 101 -11.98 2.55 -4.70
C MET A 101 -13.15 2.82 -5.65
N ILE A 102 -14.40 2.48 -5.26
CA ILE A 102 -15.59 2.79 -6.09
C ILE A 102 -15.69 4.29 -6.35
N VAL A 103 -15.61 5.13 -5.32
CA VAL A 103 -15.76 6.59 -5.48
C VAL A 103 -14.63 7.20 -6.32
N PRO A 104 -13.33 6.93 -6.04
CA PRO A 104 -12.24 7.36 -6.92
C PRO A 104 -12.41 6.91 -8.37
N ALA A 105 -12.80 5.65 -8.60
CA ALA A 105 -13.02 5.14 -9.95
C ALA A 105 -14.17 5.86 -10.66
N LEU A 106 -15.30 6.09 -9.98
CA LEU A 106 -16.42 6.86 -10.54
C LEU A 106 -16.00 8.28 -10.89
N VAL A 107 -15.30 8.98 -10.00
CA VAL A 107 -14.81 10.35 -10.26
C VAL A 107 -13.88 10.35 -11.47
N PHE A 108 -12.98 9.37 -11.59
CA PHE A 108 -12.10 9.21 -12.75
C PHE A 108 -12.90 9.01 -14.06
N PHE A 109 -13.82 8.04 -14.10
CA PHE A 109 -14.58 7.74 -15.31
C PHE A 109 -15.54 8.87 -15.71
N ILE A 110 -16.18 9.53 -14.75
CA ILE A 110 -17.04 10.70 -15.00
C ILE A 110 -16.20 11.85 -15.56
N SER A 111 -15.04 12.13 -14.95
CA SER A 111 -14.14 13.20 -15.43
C SER A 111 -13.63 12.92 -16.84
N LEU A 112 -13.26 11.67 -17.13
CA LEU A 112 -12.78 11.26 -18.44
C LEU A 112 -13.87 11.39 -19.53
N SER A 113 -15.09 10.95 -19.22
CA SER A 113 -16.21 10.96 -20.18
C SER A 113 -16.77 12.36 -20.44
N THR A 114 -16.85 13.21 -19.42
CA THR A 114 -17.45 14.55 -19.54
C THR A 114 -16.46 15.60 -20.03
N LEU A 115 -15.23 15.57 -19.53
CA LEU A 115 -14.25 16.65 -19.73
C LEU A 115 -13.07 16.23 -20.62
N GLY A 116 -12.88 14.93 -20.86
CA GLY A 116 -11.90 14.41 -21.82
C GLY A 116 -12.13 14.93 -23.25
N PRO A 117 -13.33 14.78 -23.82
CA PRO A 117 -13.62 15.28 -25.17
C PRO A 117 -13.45 16.80 -25.29
N ALA A 118 -13.88 17.56 -24.28
CA ALA A 118 -13.70 19.01 -24.22
C ALA A 118 -12.21 19.39 -24.23
N SER A 119 -11.38 18.66 -23.46
CA SER A 119 -9.93 18.87 -23.42
C SER A 119 -9.27 18.60 -24.79
N VAL A 120 -9.69 17.55 -25.49
CA VAL A 120 -9.19 17.23 -26.84
C VAL A 120 -9.58 18.32 -27.85
N ASN A 121 -10.82 18.84 -27.78
CA ASN A 121 -11.24 19.94 -28.65
C ASN A 121 -10.41 21.22 -28.45
N LEU A 122 -10.03 21.53 -27.20
CA LEU A 122 -9.15 22.67 -26.92
C LEU A 122 -7.76 22.52 -27.57
N LEU A 123 -7.25 21.29 -27.73
CA LEU A 123 -6.01 21.03 -28.46
C LEU A 123 -6.19 21.27 -29.96
N TYR A 124 -7.30 20.78 -30.55
CA TYR A 124 -7.60 21.01 -31.97
C TYR A 124 -7.81 22.50 -32.30
N GLU A 125 -8.35 23.27 -31.36
CA GLU A 125 -8.50 24.72 -31.48
C GLU A 125 -7.22 25.50 -31.15
N TYR A 126 -6.09 24.81 -30.90
CA TYR A 126 -4.82 25.40 -30.48
C TYR A 126 -4.90 26.29 -29.21
N LYS A 127 -5.92 26.09 -28.37
CA LYS A 127 -6.12 26.80 -27.09
C LYS A 127 -5.32 26.15 -25.97
N ILE A 128 -4.00 26.15 -26.11
CA ILE A 128 -3.06 25.45 -25.23
C ILE A 128 -3.21 25.86 -23.76
N LEU A 129 -3.39 27.15 -23.48
CA LEU A 129 -3.52 27.64 -22.10
C LEU A 129 -4.81 27.13 -21.42
N SER A 130 -5.93 27.13 -22.15
CA SER A 130 -7.20 26.59 -21.66
C SER A 130 -7.16 25.08 -21.48
N PHE A 131 -6.47 24.38 -22.38
CA PHE A 131 -6.21 22.94 -22.24
C PHE A 131 -5.43 22.63 -20.96
N LEU A 132 -4.31 23.32 -20.72
CA LEU A 132 -3.48 23.11 -19.52
C LEU A 132 -4.26 23.37 -18.23
N ALA A 133 -5.06 24.45 -18.20
CA ALA A 133 -5.91 24.76 -17.05
C ALA A 133 -6.93 23.64 -16.78
N THR A 134 -7.59 23.14 -17.84
CA THR A 134 -8.59 22.05 -17.73
C THR A 134 -7.92 20.74 -17.30
N PHE A 135 -6.79 20.38 -17.91
CA PHE A 135 -6.06 19.17 -17.58
C PHE A 135 -5.56 19.17 -16.13
N TRP A 136 -5.01 20.29 -15.66
CA TRP A 136 -4.49 20.40 -14.30
C TRP A 136 -5.60 20.33 -13.25
N THR A 137 -6.69 21.06 -13.47
CA THR A 137 -7.85 21.04 -12.56
C THR A 137 -8.46 19.64 -12.45
N LEU A 138 -8.61 18.93 -13.57
CA LEU A 138 -9.06 17.54 -13.60
C LEU A 138 -8.15 16.59 -12.83
N THR A 139 -6.85 16.65 -13.15
CA THR A 139 -5.85 15.80 -12.53
C THR A 139 -5.83 16.02 -11.01
N LEU A 140 -5.96 17.27 -10.55
CA LEU A 140 -6.01 17.63 -9.14
C LEU A 140 -7.24 17.03 -8.45
N VAL A 141 -8.44 17.15 -9.03
CA VAL A 141 -9.68 16.60 -8.45
C VAL A 141 -9.60 15.08 -8.31
N ILE A 142 -9.14 14.39 -9.36
CA ILE A 142 -8.96 12.93 -9.36
C ILE A 142 -7.93 12.53 -8.30
N LEU A 143 -6.78 13.22 -8.28
CA LEU A 143 -5.69 12.93 -7.35
C LEU A 143 -6.12 13.13 -5.89
N VAL A 144 -6.77 14.25 -5.57
CA VAL A 144 -7.23 14.54 -4.20
C VAL A 144 -8.27 13.49 -3.76
N THR A 145 -9.23 13.16 -4.62
CA THR A 145 -10.23 12.13 -4.31
C THR A 145 -9.55 10.78 -4.06
N TYR A 146 -8.62 10.38 -4.92
CA TYR A 146 -7.86 9.14 -4.77
C TYR A 146 -7.09 9.12 -3.45
N LEU A 147 -6.35 10.18 -3.13
CA LEU A 147 -5.55 10.28 -1.90
C LEU A 147 -6.42 10.19 -0.64
N VAL A 148 -7.58 10.85 -0.63
CA VAL A 148 -8.51 10.79 0.52
C VAL A 148 -9.02 9.37 0.73
N PHE A 149 -9.42 8.66 -0.33
CA PHE A 149 -9.95 7.30 -0.20
C PHE A 149 -8.86 6.26 0.08
N GLU A 150 -7.65 6.41 -0.46
CA GLU A 150 -6.49 5.59 -0.08
C GLU A 150 -6.13 5.79 1.38
N PHE A 151 -6.16 7.03 1.87
CA PHE A 151 -5.95 7.32 3.29
C PHE A 151 -7.02 6.66 4.17
N LEU A 152 -8.29 6.74 3.79
CA LEU A 152 -9.36 6.05 4.51
C LEU A 152 -9.22 4.52 4.46
N LEU A 153 -8.82 3.96 3.30
CA LEU A 153 -8.55 2.53 3.14
C LEU A 153 -7.42 2.08 4.06
N PHE A 154 -6.37 2.89 4.22
CA PHE A 154 -5.26 2.59 5.10
C PHE A 154 -5.71 2.37 6.56
N PHE A 155 -6.58 3.23 7.09
CA PHE A 155 -7.18 3.04 8.42
C PHE A 155 -8.25 1.96 8.46
N ALA A 156 -8.98 1.75 7.37
CA ALA A 156 -9.94 0.65 7.27
C ALA A 156 -9.25 -0.72 7.39
N LYS A 157 -8.04 -0.88 6.84
CA LYS A 157 -7.21 -2.08 7.05
C LYS A 157 -6.85 -2.27 8.53
N ALA A 158 -6.55 -1.19 9.25
CA ALA A 158 -6.30 -1.25 10.69
C ALA A 158 -7.53 -1.67 11.48
N ARG A 159 -8.71 -1.13 11.14
CA ARG A 159 -9.99 -1.54 11.72
C ARG A 159 -10.31 -3.02 11.42
N LEU A 160 -10.06 -3.46 10.18
CA LEU A 160 -10.20 -4.87 9.79
C LEU A 160 -9.29 -5.77 10.64
N ALA A 161 -8.03 -5.38 10.85
CA ALA A 161 -7.10 -6.13 11.67
C ALA A 161 -7.51 -6.16 13.16
N TYR A 162 -7.95 -5.02 13.70
CA TYR A 162 -8.30 -4.89 15.11
C TYR A 162 -9.59 -5.64 15.47
N LEU A 163 -10.63 -5.54 14.63
CA LEU A 163 -11.94 -6.15 14.87
C LEU A 163 -12.13 -7.51 14.19
N ASP A 164 -11.19 -7.92 13.34
CA ASP A 164 -11.26 -9.12 12.48
C ASP A 164 -12.56 -9.23 11.65
N SER A 165 -13.20 -8.08 11.35
CA SER A 165 -14.51 -8.02 10.70
C SER A 165 -14.50 -7.10 9.48
N LEU A 166 -14.76 -7.68 8.30
CA LEU A 166 -14.87 -6.94 7.04
C LEU A 166 -16.06 -5.98 7.05
N SER A 167 -17.21 -6.40 7.60
CA SER A 167 -18.38 -5.53 7.71
C SER A 167 -18.11 -4.29 8.55
N GLU A 168 -17.31 -4.42 9.62
CA GLU A 168 -16.91 -3.28 10.44
C GLU A 168 -15.93 -2.36 9.73
N ALA A 169 -14.98 -2.92 8.97
CA ALA A 169 -14.03 -2.16 8.17
C ALA A 169 -14.68 -1.40 7.01
N LEU A 170 -15.77 -1.93 6.43
CA LEU A 170 -16.52 -1.30 5.35
C LEU A 170 -17.35 -0.09 5.78
N LYS A 171 -17.60 0.08 7.08
CA LYS A 171 -18.36 1.22 7.62
C LYS A 171 -17.47 2.46 7.65
N ILE A 172 -17.39 3.19 6.53
CA ILE A 172 -16.56 4.40 6.37
C ILE A 172 -16.77 5.40 7.51
N ASN A 173 -18.02 5.63 7.93
CA ASN A 173 -18.32 6.55 9.04
C ASN A 173 -17.66 6.12 10.36
N ARG A 174 -17.54 4.81 10.61
CA ARG A 174 -16.84 4.29 11.80
C ARG A 174 -15.33 4.47 11.67
N VAL A 175 -14.76 4.20 10.48
CA VAL A 175 -13.33 4.45 10.20
C VAL A 175 -12.97 5.92 10.37
N ILE A 176 -13.82 6.85 9.92
CA ILE A 176 -13.66 8.29 10.17
C ILE A 176 -13.74 8.60 11.66
N GLY A 177 -14.65 7.93 12.39
CA GLY A 177 -14.74 8.01 13.85
C GLY A 177 -13.44 7.59 14.54
N ASP A 178 -12.83 6.48 14.11
CA ASP A 178 -11.56 6.00 14.64
C ASP A 178 -10.42 7.00 14.40
N ILE A 179 -10.32 7.54 13.18
CA ILE A 179 -9.35 8.60 12.83
C ILE A 179 -9.52 9.82 13.74
N ARG A 180 -10.77 10.21 14.03
CA ARG A 180 -11.07 11.32 14.95
C ARG A 180 -10.68 10.98 16.39
N ASN A 181 -10.92 9.75 16.84
CA ASN A 181 -10.59 9.29 18.18
C ASN A 181 -9.07 9.22 18.43
N ILE A 182 -8.28 8.75 17.45
CA ILE A 182 -6.81 8.83 17.51
C ILE A 182 -6.36 10.31 17.61
N GLY A 183 -7.09 11.19 16.93
CA GLY A 183 -6.81 12.61 16.84
C GLY A 183 -5.92 12.94 15.65
N ILE A 184 -6.40 13.82 14.77
CA ILE A 184 -5.72 14.22 13.53
C ILE A 184 -4.29 14.72 13.80
N PHE A 185 -4.10 15.47 14.89
CA PHE A 185 -2.76 15.96 15.27
C PHE A 185 -1.78 14.83 15.60
N ASN A 186 -2.24 13.77 16.27
CA ASN A 186 -1.41 12.59 16.57
C ASN A 186 -1.09 11.81 15.29
N ILE A 187 -2.07 11.68 14.40
CA ILE A 187 -1.87 11.05 13.09
C ILE A 187 -0.85 11.84 12.26
N ILE A 188 -0.93 13.17 12.23
CA ILE A 188 0.04 14.01 11.51
C ILE A 188 1.46 13.83 12.07
N LYS A 189 1.62 13.84 13.41
CA LYS A 189 2.92 13.58 14.04
C LYS A 189 3.47 12.21 13.65
N TRP A 190 2.61 11.20 13.67
CA TRP A 190 2.96 9.84 13.26
C TRP A 190 3.35 9.76 11.78
N LEU A 191 2.58 10.38 10.89
CA LEU A 191 2.89 10.46 9.46
C LEU A 191 4.23 11.13 9.19
N ILE A 192 4.53 12.26 9.86
CA ILE A 192 5.82 12.95 9.69
C ILE A 192 6.97 12.05 10.14
N ALA A 193 6.86 11.43 11.32
CA ALA A 193 7.90 10.54 11.83
C ALA A 193 8.12 9.32 10.91
N MET A 194 7.04 8.71 10.43
CA MET A 194 7.08 7.61 9.48
C MET A 194 7.67 8.06 8.13
N ALA A 195 7.30 9.23 7.62
CA ALA A 195 7.85 9.77 6.38
C ALA A 195 9.36 9.97 6.47
N ILE A 196 9.87 10.54 7.57
CA ILE A 196 11.31 10.69 7.80
C ILE A 196 11.99 9.32 7.81
N LEU A 197 11.44 8.35 8.54
CA LEU A 197 11.99 6.99 8.59
C LEU A 197 12.03 6.33 7.21
N MET A 198 10.95 6.46 6.44
CA MET A 198 10.87 5.90 5.08
C MET A 198 11.85 6.59 4.14
N VAL A 199 12.05 7.90 4.25
CA VAL A 199 13.07 8.62 3.46
C VAL A 199 14.48 8.09 3.77
N VAL A 200 14.80 7.85 5.04
CA VAL A 200 16.11 7.29 5.43
C VAL A 200 16.33 5.90 4.83
N ILE A 201 15.32 5.02 4.91
CA ILE A 201 15.42 3.67 4.33
C ILE A 201 15.52 3.73 2.81
N SER A 202 14.72 4.58 2.15
CA SER A 202 14.79 4.79 0.70
C SER A 202 16.13 5.36 0.24
N PHE A 203 16.76 6.20 1.05
CA PHE A 203 18.11 6.68 0.77
C PHE A 203 19.12 5.53 0.75
N VAL A 204 19.05 4.60 1.73
CA VAL A 204 19.88 3.38 1.74
C VAL A 204 19.58 2.49 0.52
N SER A 205 18.29 2.29 0.21
CA SER A 205 17.83 1.55 -0.98
C SER A 205 18.45 2.11 -2.27
N SER A 206 18.54 3.43 -2.40
CA SER A 206 19.12 4.06 -3.59
C SER A 206 20.56 3.63 -3.89
N PHE A 207 21.39 3.43 -2.86
CA PHE A 207 22.75 2.91 -3.03
C PHE A 207 22.74 1.44 -3.41
N VAL A 208 21.87 0.65 -2.80
CA VAL A 208 21.73 -0.78 -3.12
C VAL A 208 21.35 -0.94 -4.60
N LEU A 209 20.41 -0.15 -5.09
CA LEU A 209 19.96 -0.15 -6.49
C LEU A 209 21.03 0.28 -7.50
N THR A 210 22.14 0.91 -7.06
CA THR A 210 23.27 1.19 -7.98
C THR A 210 23.97 -0.08 -8.45
N ILE A 211 23.85 -1.19 -7.71
CA ILE A 211 24.38 -2.49 -8.10
C ILE A 211 23.38 -3.15 -9.07
N PRO A 212 23.69 -3.28 -10.37
CA PRO A 212 22.74 -3.82 -11.33
C PRO A 212 22.33 -5.24 -10.98
N TYR A 213 21.05 -5.56 -11.18
CA TYR A 213 20.41 -6.87 -10.94
C TYR A 213 20.45 -7.34 -9.47
N VAL A 214 21.63 -7.46 -8.84
CA VAL A 214 21.77 -7.90 -7.44
C VAL A 214 21.17 -6.87 -6.49
N GLY A 215 21.44 -5.59 -6.70
CA GLY A 215 20.86 -4.50 -5.91
C GLY A 215 19.34 -4.48 -5.98
N PHE A 216 18.80 -4.62 -7.19
CA PHE A 216 17.37 -4.74 -7.42
C PHE A 216 16.76 -5.96 -6.69
N LEU A 217 17.40 -7.12 -6.74
CA LEU A 217 16.95 -8.30 -6.01
C LEU A 217 16.97 -8.07 -4.50
N ILE A 218 18.02 -7.47 -3.94
CA ILE A 218 18.10 -7.13 -2.52
C ILE A 218 16.97 -6.17 -2.13
N ASP A 219 16.76 -5.13 -2.93
CA ASP A 219 15.74 -4.11 -2.67
C ASP A 219 14.34 -4.73 -2.58
N VAL A 220 13.98 -5.49 -3.62
CA VAL A 220 12.66 -6.12 -3.72
C VAL A 220 12.48 -7.25 -2.69
N CYS A 221 13.53 -8.04 -2.44
CA CYS A 221 13.41 -9.23 -1.59
C CYS A 221 13.57 -8.92 -0.10
N ILE A 222 14.18 -7.80 0.27
CA ILE A 222 14.56 -7.49 1.65
C ILE A 222 14.07 -6.10 2.05
N ILE A 223 14.45 -5.05 1.31
CA ILE A 223 14.19 -3.67 1.72
C ILE A 223 12.70 -3.34 1.67
N ILE A 224 12.02 -3.64 0.56
CA ILE A 224 10.58 -3.39 0.41
C ILE A 224 9.76 -4.15 1.47
N PRO A 225 9.96 -5.47 1.71
CA PRO A 225 9.29 -6.18 2.79
C PRO A 225 9.56 -5.61 4.19
N ILE A 226 10.77 -5.11 4.45
CA ILE A 226 11.11 -4.42 5.70
C ILE A 226 10.28 -3.13 5.82
N MET A 227 10.28 -2.27 4.79
CA MET A 227 9.52 -1.01 4.79
C MET A 227 8.03 -1.26 5.01
N GLU A 228 7.44 -2.19 4.28
CA GLU A 228 6.04 -2.58 4.43
C GLU A 228 5.74 -3.13 5.82
N SER A 229 6.63 -3.96 6.38
CA SER A 229 6.45 -4.49 7.74
C SER A 229 6.47 -3.39 8.78
N ILE A 230 7.38 -2.42 8.68
CA ILE A 230 7.45 -1.26 9.57
C ILE A 230 6.17 -0.44 9.46
N ALA A 231 5.71 -0.13 8.23
CA ALA A 231 4.52 0.67 8.00
C ALA A 231 3.26 0.02 8.57
N ASN A 232 3.03 -1.25 8.25
CA ASN A 232 1.84 -1.98 8.68
C ASN A 232 1.86 -2.27 10.20
N TYR A 233 3.02 -2.59 10.79
CA TYR A 233 3.12 -2.79 12.24
C TYR A 233 2.90 -1.48 13.01
N SER A 234 3.48 -0.38 12.50
CA SER A 234 3.30 0.96 13.09
C SER A 234 1.85 1.41 13.06
N LEU A 235 1.15 1.14 11.96
CA LEU A 235 -0.28 1.38 11.85
C LEU A 235 -1.07 0.58 12.90
N GLY A 236 -0.72 -0.69 13.12
CA GLY A 236 -1.32 -1.52 14.17
C GLY A 236 -1.14 -0.90 15.55
N LEU A 237 0.09 -0.50 15.90
CA LEU A 237 0.40 0.17 17.17
C LEU A 237 -0.29 1.53 17.32
N LEU A 238 -0.43 2.30 16.24
CA LEU A 238 -1.17 3.56 16.28
C LEU A 238 -2.63 3.30 16.65
N TYR A 239 -3.22 2.28 16.02
CA TYR A 239 -4.63 1.91 16.18
C TYR A 239 -4.94 1.26 17.54
N SER A 240 -3.97 0.64 18.21
CA SER A 240 -4.18 0.11 19.58
C SER A 240 -4.48 1.19 20.61
N ASN A 241 -4.09 2.45 20.34
CA ASN A 241 -4.33 3.59 21.23
C ASN A 241 -5.76 4.19 21.15
N ILE A 242 -6.70 3.55 20.45
CA ILE A 242 -8.09 4.03 20.32
C ILE A 242 -8.94 3.69 21.57
N THR A 243 -8.49 2.73 22.37
CA THR A 243 -8.98 2.47 23.73
C THR A 243 -8.26 3.33 24.74
#